data_AF-A0A6A0HAE5-F1
#
_entry.id   AF-A0A6A0HAE5-F1
#
_cell.length_a   1.000
_cell.length_b   1.000
_cell.length_c   1.000
_cell.angle_alpha   90.00
_cell.angle_beta   90.00
_cell.angle_gamma   90.00
#
_symmetry.space_group_name_H-M   'P 1'
#
loop_
_entity.id
_entity.type
_entity.pdbx_description
1 polymer ?
#
loop_
_entity_poly.entity_id
_entity_poly.type
_entity_poly.pdbx_seq_one_letter_code
_entity_poly.pdbx_strand_id
1 'polypeptide(L)'
;MNLKYFKFKEGFKCPICSKLVLPDDLECHLVICLTKPRITYNEDVLTEDKGECVICLEDMTQGDTISRLPCLCIYHKPCIDQWFQVNRSCPEHPAD
;
A
#
# COMPACT_ATOMS: atom_id res chain seq x y z
N MET A 1 4.30 29.76 -35.97
CA MET A 1 3.73 30.02 -34.62
C MET A 1 3.71 28.71 -33.84
N ASN A 2 4.60 28.63 -32.85
CA ASN A 2 4.64 27.77 -31.66
C ASN A 2 4.22 26.29 -31.72
N LEU A 3 5.25 25.42 -31.81
CA LEU A 3 5.27 24.00 -31.45
C LEU A 3 5.06 23.74 -29.94
N LYS A 4 4.14 24.44 -29.25
CA LYS A 4 3.95 24.32 -27.79
C LYS A 4 2.97 23.20 -27.35
N TYR A 5 2.81 22.15 -28.15
CA TYR A 5 2.05 20.95 -27.76
C TYR A 5 2.90 19.67 -27.86
N PHE A 6 4.19 19.79 -27.52
CA PHE A 6 5.05 18.62 -27.35
C PHE A 6 4.70 17.94 -26.01
N LYS A 7 4.10 16.75 -26.13
CA LYS A 7 3.93 15.73 -25.09
C LYS A 7 5.11 15.71 -24.10
N PHE A 8 4.94 16.23 -22.89
CA PHE A 8 5.76 15.80 -21.74
C PHE A 8 5.06 14.60 -21.10
N LYS A 9 5.36 13.39 -21.62
CA LYS A 9 4.91 12.11 -21.05
C LYS A 9 5.97 11.50 -20.14
N GLU A 10 6.63 12.31 -19.32
CA GLU A 10 7.51 11.80 -18.27
C GLU A 10 6.96 12.24 -16.92
N GLY A 11 6.32 11.31 -16.22
CA GLY A 11 5.88 11.51 -14.85
C GLY A 11 7.06 11.39 -13.88
N PHE A 12 6.96 12.06 -12.75
CA PHE A 12 7.94 11.96 -11.67
C PHE A 12 7.60 10.77 -10.77
N LYS A 13 8.60 9.93 -10.44
CA LYS A 13 8.43 8.86 -9.48
C LYS A 13 8.40 9.42 -8.07
N CYS A 14 7.27 9.28 -7.37
CA CYS A 14 7.14 9.71 -5.99
C CYS A 14 8.12 8.93 -5.08
N PRO A 15 8.95 9.60 -4.26
CA PRO A 15 9.90 8.91 -3.39
C PRO A 15 9.23 8.22 -2.19
N ILE A 16 7.95 8.49 -1.93
CA ILE A 16 7.21 7.93 -0.79
C ILE A 16 6.43 6.66 -1.15
N CYS A 17 5.75 6.65 -2.31
CA CYS A 17 4.89 5.53 -2.72
C CYS A 17 5.28 4.93 -4.08
N SER A 18 6.37 5.40 -4.70
CA SER A 18 6.86 4.94 -6.02
C SER A 18 5.91 5.13 -7.21
N LYS A 19 4.72 5.70 -7.04
CA LYS A 19 3.79 6.01 -8.15
C LYS A 19 4.38 7.08 -9.08
N LEU A 20 4.10 6.96 -10.37
CA LEU A 20 4.41 7.99 -11.36
C LEU A 20 3.34 9.09 -11.29
N VAL A 21 3.76 10.34 -11.16
CA VAL A 21 2.91 11.50 -10.95
C VAL A 21 3.17 12.53 -12.04
N LEU A 22 2.12 13.13 -12.60
CA LEU A 22 2.27 14.19 -13.59
C LEU A 22 2.84 15.46 -12.94
N PRO A 23 3.56 16.32 -13.68
CA PRO A 23 4.12 17.56 -13.14
C PRO A 23 3.08 18.44 -12.44
N ASP A 24 1.88 18.55 -13.02
CA ASP A 24 0.79 19.38 -12.51
C ASP A 24 0.21 18.87 -11.18
N ASP A 25 0.35 17.57 -10.90
CA ASP A 25 -0.16 16.91 -9.69
C ASP A 25 0.94 16.61 -8.65
N LEU A 26 2.20 16.96 -8.93
CA LEU A 26 3.32 16.55 -8.09
C LEU A 26 3.24 17.14 -6.68
N GLU A 27 2.96 18.43 -6.56
CA GLU A 27 2.91 19.12 -5.28
C GLU A 27 1.80 18.56 -4.39
N CYS A 28 0.57 18.46 -4.91
CA CYS A 28 -0.55 17.92 -4.15
C CYS A 28 -0.30 16.46 -3.77
N HIS A 29 0.27 15.65 -4.67
CA HIS A 29 0.61 14.27 -4.38
C HIS A 29 1.64 14.12 -3.26
N LEU A 30 2.69 14.95 -3.24
CA LEU A 30 3.71 14.91 -2.19
C LEU A 30 3.12 15.29 -0.84
N VAL A 31 2.28 16.33 -0.78
CA VAL A 31 1.58 16.71 0.46
C VAL A 31 0.72 15.55 0.97
N ILE A 32 -0.07 14.92 0.09
CA ILE A 32 -0.89 13.75 0.45
C ILE A 32 0.00 12.60 0.95
N CYS A 33 1.07 12.27 0.23
CA CYS A 33 1.93 11.13 0.58
C CYS A 33 2.71 11.35 1.88
N LEU A 34 3.15 12.59 2.15
CA LEU A 34 3.90 12.93 3.36
C LEU A 34 3.00 13.03 4.59
N THR A 35 1.76 13.47 4.41
CA THR A 35 0.80 13.63 5.51
C THR A 35 -0.08 12.40 5.74
N LYS A 36 -0.07 11.40 4.83
CA LYS A 36 -0.81 10.15 5.01
C LYS A 36 -0.38 9.46 6.31
N PRO A 37 -1.32 9.17 7.23
CA PRO A 37 -0.99 8.53 8.49
C PRO A 37 -0.39 7.15 8.22
N ARG A 38 0.65 6.80 8.99
CA ARG A 38 1.18 5.43 8.98
C ARG A 38 0.13 4.52 9.59
N ILE A 39 -0.36 3.56 8.81
CA ILE A 39 -1.26 2.52 9.31
C ILE A 39 -0.47 1.68 10.30
N THR A 40 -0.91 1.66 11.56
CA THR A 40 -0.46 0.71 12.56
C THR A 40 -1.34 -0.53 12.52
N TYR A 41 -0.79 -1.68 12.89
CA TYR A 41 -1.50 -2.96 12.94
C TYR A 41 -1.10 -3.70 14.20
N ASN A 42 -1.98 -4.61 14.62
CA ASN A 42 -1.71 -5.50 15.73
C ASN A 42 -1.10 -6.78 15.19
N GLU A 43 -0.02 -7.22 15.83
CA GLU A 43 0.53 -8.55 15.61
C GLU A 43 -0.22 -9.55 16.50
N ASP A 44 -0.56 -10.70 15.94
CA ASP A 44 -1.31 -11.74 16.63
C ASP A 44 -0.91 -13.13 16.08
N VAL A 45 -1.32 -14.18 16.78
CA VAL A 45 -1.14 -15.57 16.36
C VAL A 45 -2.51 -16.19 16.13
N LEU A 46 -2.72 -16.82 14.97
CA LEU A 46 -4.00 -17.46 14.69
C LEU A 46 -4.29 -18.61 15.67
N THR A 47 -5.47 -18.58 16.29
CA THR A 47 -5.93 -19.63 17.20
C THR A 47 -6.64 -20.78 16.48
N GLU A 48 -7.01 -20.58 15.22
CA GLU A 48 -7.67 -21.55 14.35
C GLU A 48 -7.41 -21.15 12.89
N ASP A 49 -7.54 -22.09 11.97
CA ASP A 49 -7.37 -21.83 10.53
C ASP A 49 -8.30 -20.71 10.03
N LYS A 50 -7.80 -19.99 9.03
CA LYS A 50 -8.51 -18.94 8.32
C LYS A 50 -8.46 -19.24 6.83
N GLY A 51 -9.04 -18.34 6.02
CA GLY A 51 -8.93 -18.43 4.57
C GLY A 51 -7.50 -18.16 4.09
N GLU A 52 -7.39 -17.85 2.81
CA GLU A 52 -6.11 -17.57 2.16
C GLU A 52 -5.62 -16.15 2.44
N CYS A 53 -4.31 -15.97 2.62
CA CYS A 53 -3.72 -14.63 2.62
C CYS A 53 -3.69 -14.10 1.18
N VAL A 54 -4.50 -13.08 0.89
CA VAL A 54 -4.63 -12.52 -0.48
C VAL A 54 -3.36 -11.87 -1.05
N ILE A 55 -2.27 -11.78 -0.27
CA ILE A 55 -0.98 -11.26 -0.73
C ILE A 55 -0.10 -12.38 -1.29
N CYS A 56 0.08 -13.49 -0.57
CA CYS A 56 0.91 -14.63 -1.00
C CYS A 56 0.11 -15.75 -1.65
N LEU A 57 -1.22 -15.75 -1.50
CA LEU A 57 -2.14 -16.79 -1.95
C LEU A 57 -1.88 -18.15 -1.26
N GLU A 58 -1.40 -18.13 -0.02
CA GLU A 58 -1.21 -19.31 0.82
C GLU A 58 -2.24 -19.34 1.94
N ASP A 59 -2.62 -20.55 2.38
CA ASP A 59 -3.54 -20.76 3.49
C ASP A 59 -2.98 -20.16 4.79
N MET A 60 -3.82 -19.44 5.56
CA MET A 60 -3.46 -18.97 6.89
C MET A 60 -3.92 -19.99 7.93
N THR A 61 -2.97 -20.70 8.53
CA THR A 61 -3.23 -21.82 9.43
C THR A 61 -3.04 -21.45 10.91
N GLN A 62 -3.62 -22.23 11.80
CA GLN A 62 -3.43 -22.06 13.25
C GLN A 62 -1.94 -22.03 13.61
N GLY A 63 -1.53 -21.04 14.39
CA GLY A 63 -0.14 -20.82 14.78
C GLY A 63 0.61 -19.82 13.89
N ASP A 64 0.05 -19.44 12.73
CA ASP A 64 0.65 -18.41 11.89
C ASP A 64 0.67 -17.05 12.58
N THR A 65 1.78 -16.33 12.42
CA THR A 65 1.89 -14.93 12.85
C THR A 65 1.24 -14.02 11.81
N ILE A 66 0.18 -13.36 12.22
CA ILE A 66 -0.62 -12.47 11.38
C ILE A 66 -0.54 -11.03 11.85
N SER A 67 -0.92 -10.14 10.96
CA SER A 67 -1.10 -8.73 11.25
C SER A 67 -2.54 -8.33 10.93
N ARG A 68 -3.22 -7.77 11.94
CA ARG A 68 -4.58 -7.27 11.82
C ARG A 68 -4.58 -5.75 11.70
N LEU A 69 -5.07 -5.25 10.57
CA LEU A 69 -5.20 -3.83 10.32
C LEU A 69 -6.41 -3.23 11.08
N PRO A 70 -6.52 -1.89 11.18
CA PRO A 70 -7.67 -1.23 11.80
C PRO A 70 -9.00 -1.52 11.09
N CYS A 71 -8.97 -1.84 9.78
CA CYS A 71 -10.13 -2.31 9.01
C CYS A 71 -10.47 -3.80 9.23
N LEU A 72 -9.78 -4.46 10.17
CA LEU A 72 -9.93 -5.86 10.57
C LEU A 72 -9.46 -6.92 9.55
N CYS A 73 -9.04 -6.51 8.35
CA CYS A 73 -8.34 -7.40 7.41
C CYS A 73 -7.09 -8.00 8.07
N ILE A 74 -6.87 -9.29 7.80
CA ILE A 74 -5.74 -10.06 8.31
C ILE A 74 -4.87 -10.53 7.15
N TYR A 75 -3.56 -10.52 7.38
CA TYR A 75 -2.55 -11.02 6.45
C TYR A 75 -1.45 -11.68 7.26
N HIS A 76 -0.66 -12.56 6.64
CA HIS A 76 0.63 -12.93 7.24
C HIS A 76 1.44 -11.66 7.50
N LYS A 77 2.02 -11.58 8.70
CA LYS A 77 2.86 -10.44 9.10
C LYS A 77 3.92 -10.08 8.05
N PRO A 78 4.77 -11.02 7.56
CA PRO A 78 5.79 -10.70 6.56
C PRO A 78 5.19 -10.16 5.25
N CYS A 79 4.01 -10.65 4.85
CA CYS A 79 3.35 -10.23 3.63
C CYS A 79 2.90 -8.76 3.69
N ILE A 80 2.25 -8.36 4.79
CA ILE A 80 1.83 -6.96 4.92
C ILE A 80 3.01 -6.00 5.16
N ASP A 81 4.04 -6.45 5.88
CA ASP A 81 5.26 -5.68 6.10
C ASP A 81 5.93 -5.33 4.76
N GLN A 82 6.01 -6.30 3.85
CA GLN A 82 6.53 -6.08 2.50
C GLN A 82 5.63 -5.17 1.66
N TRP A 83 4.30 -5.38 1.74
CA TRP A 83 3.33 -4.54 1.01
C TRP A 83 3.47 -3.05 1.39
N PHE A 84 3.63 -2.75 2.67
CA PHE A 84 3.77 -1.39 3.18
C PHE A 84 5.08 -0.68 2.78
N GLN A 85 6.08 -1.39 2.24
CA GLN A 85 7.25 -0.77 1.61
C GLN A 85 6.90 -0.03 0.32
N VAL A 86 5.83 -0.45 -0.36
CA VAL A 86 5.41 0.11 -1.66
C VAL A 86 4.13 0.92 -1.50
N ASN A 87 3.11 0.35 -0.84
CA ASN A 87 1.82 0.99 -0.66
C ASN A 87 1.33 0.87 0.78
N ARG A 88 1.25 2.01 1.48
CA ARG A 88 0.78 2.10 2.87
C ARG A 88 -0.75 2.14 2.98
N SER A 89 -1.44 1.27 2.26
CA SER A 89 -2.89 1.09 2.36
C SER A 89 -3.22 -0.40 2.50
N CYS A 90 -4.37 -0.69 3.10
CA CYS A 90 -4.92 -2.04 3.08
C CYS A 90 -5.04 -2.52 1.62
N PRO A 91 -4.59 -3.75 1.28
CA PRO A 91 -4.81 -4.34 -0.04
C PRO A 91 -6.27 -4.42 -0.46
N GLU A 92 -7.17 -4.69 0.48
CA GLU A 92 -8.61 -4.84 0.21
C GLU A 92 -9.40 -3.54 0.37
N HIS A 93 -8.90 -2.61 1.18
CA HIS A 93 -9.50 -1.31 1.43
C HIS A 93 -8.49 -0.20 1.10
N PRO A 94 -8.17 0.00 -0.20
CA PRO A 94 -7.27 1.07 -0.60
C PRO A 94 -7.85 2.42 -0.17
N ALA A 95 -7.01 3.29 0.37
CA ALA A 95 -7.41 4.68 0.61
C ALA A 95 -7.44 5.37 -0.76
N ASP A 96 -8.59 5.96 -1.10
CA ASP A 96 -8.81 6.76 -2.31
C ASP A 96 -7.73 7.83 -2.52
#